data_AF-A0A7W6LVV8-F1
#
_entry.id   AF-A0A7W6LVV8-F1
#
_cell.length_a   1.000
_cell.length_b   1.000
_cell.length_c   1.000
_cell.angle_alpha   90.00
_cell.angle_beta   90.00
_cell.angle_gamma   90.00
#
_symmetry.space_group_name_H-M   'P 1'
#
loop_
_entity.id
_entity.type
_entity.pdbx_description
1 polymer ?
#
loop_
_entity_poly.entity_id
_entity_poly.type
_entity_poly.pdbx_seq_one_letter_code
_entity_poly.pdbx_strand_id
1 'polypeptide(L)'
;MKIRQNLYIDRELSDALEALAAGPRGNKSHLVNDALKDWLARRGTKEVDDLLKVRLDRLTRELAGARRDIDVLLESLSLFVRYQLMVTAPLPEADTAARAIGRDRFEAFVSQVGRQIAGGKRTLAPVESDGGAS
;
A
#
# COMPACT_ATOMS: atom_id res chain seq x y z
N MET A 1 41.27 9.05 -6.32
CA MET A 1 42.14 8.25 -7.20
C MET A 1 41.46 8.11 -8.56
N LYS A 2 42.17 8.31 -9.68
CA LYS A 2 41.60 8.13 -11.04
C LYS A 2 42.19 6.86 -11.66
N ILE A 3 41.33 5.98 -12.20
CA ILE A 3 41.72 4.71 -12.83
C ILE A 3 41.60 4.89 -14.35
N ARG A 4 42.64 4.56 -15.11
CA ARG A 4 42.61 4.63 -16.58
C ARG A 4 41.90 3.39 -17.11
N GLN A 5 40.83 3.60 -17.86
CA GLN A 5 40.05 2.57 -18.57
C GLN A 5 40.28 2.77 -20.06
N ASN A 6 40.60 1.69 -20.79
CA ASN A 6 40.72 1.73 -22.25
C ASN A 6 39.45 1.10 -22.84
N LEU A 7 38.58 1.95 -23.37
CA LEU A 7 37.26 1.56 -23.88
C LEU A 7 37.19 1.94 -25.35
N TYR A 8 36.60 1.07 -26.15
CA TYR A 8 36.24 1.41 -27.53
C TYR A 8 34.88 2.09 -27.52
N ILE A 9 34.78 3.20 -28.24
CA ILE A 9 33.53 3.91 -28.51
C ILE A 9 33.36 4.07 -30.01
N ASP A 10 32.11 4.08 -30.46
CA ASP A 10 31.81 4.29 -31.87
C ASP A 10 32.30 5.65 -32.36
N ARG A 11 32.63 5.73 -33.64
CA ARG A 11 33.17 6.95 -34.26
C ARG A 11 32.25 8.14 -34.04
N GLU A 12 30.96 7.97 -34.28
CA GLU A 12 29.94 9.01 -34.10
C GLU A 12 29.92 9.55 -32.66
N LEU A 13 30.08 8.65 -31.67
CA LEU A 13 30.11 9.03 -30.26
C LEU A 13 31.42 9.74 -29.87
N SER A 14 32.54 9.32 -30.46
CA SER A 14 33.83 10.00 -30.30
C SER A 14 33.77 11.43 -30.83
N ASP A 15 33.21 11.64 -32.02
CA ASP A 15 33.10 12.95 -32.66
C ASP A 15 32.16 13.87 -31.85
N ALA A 16 31.03 13.34 -31.37
CA ALA A 16 30.13 14.07 -30.48
C ALA A 16 30.79 14.46 -29.14
N LEU A 17 31.57 13.56 -28.54
CA LEU A 17 32.30 13.83 -27.30
C LEU A 17 33.39 14.89 -27.51
N GLU A 18 34.05 14.87 -28.66
CA GLU A 18 35.05 15.86 -29.04
C GLU A 18 34.45 17.25 -29.23
N ALA A 19 33.31 17.34 -29.92
CA ALA A 19 32.56 18.58 -30.05
C ALA A 19 32.11 19.14 -28.69
N LEU A 20 31.67 18.27 -27.76
CA LEU A 20 31.27 18.69 -26.41
C LEU A 20 32.46 19.13 -25.54
N ALA A 21 33.61 18.46 -25.68
CA ALA A 21 34.83 18.79 -24.95
C ALA A 21 35.54 20.05 -25.48
N ALA A 22 35.23 20.47 -26.71
CA ALA A 22 35.70 21.73 -27.27
C ALA A 22 35.03 22.97 -26.62
N GLY A 23 33.95 22.78 -25.88
CA GLY A 23 33.28 23.84 -25.11
C GLY A 23 33.88 24.10 -23.72
N PRO A 24 33.31 25.02 -22.93
CA PRO A 24 33.82 25.39 -21.60
C PRO A 24 33.73 24.28 -20.54
N ARG A 25 33.09 23.15 -20.86
CA ARG A 25 32.69 22.09 -19.92
C ARG A 25 33.81 21.10 -19.54
N GLY A 26 35.05 21.36 -19.97
CA GLY A 26 36.22 20.59 -19.54
C GLY A 26 36.56 19.39 -20.43
N ASN A 27 37.56 18.60 -20.02
CA ASN A 27 38.14 17.54 -20.84
C ASN A 27 37.19 16.33 -21.04
N LYS A 28 37.43 15.54 -22.10
CA LYS A 28 36.65 14.33 -22.45
C LYS A 28 36.44 13.39 -21.26
N SER A 29 37.46 13.18 -20.43
CA SER A 29 37.38 12.31 -19.25
C SER A 29 36.46 12.85 -18.15
N HIS A 30 36.36 14.17 -17.98
CA HIS A 30 35.44 14.77 -17.04
C HIS A 30 33.99 14.56 -17.50
N LEU A 31 33.74 14.85 -18.78
CA LEU A 31 32.41 14.73 -19.38
C LEU A 31 31.88 13.29 -19.30
N VAL A 32 32.74 12.30 -19.62
CA VAL A 32 32.39 10.87 -19.54
C VAL A 32 32.13 10.45 -18.10
N ASN A 33 32.94 10.92 -17.14
CA ASN A 33 32.73 10.58 -15.73
C ASN A 33 31.39 11.12 -15.20
N ASP A 34 31.04 12.37 -15.53
CA ASP A 34 29.78 12.97 -15.08
C ASP A 34 28.58 12.29 -15.74
N ALA A 35 28.64 12.05 -17.06
CA ALA A 35 27.60 11.32 -17.76
C ALA A 35 27.38 9.90 -17.20
N LEU A 36 28.48 9.19 -16.89
CA LEU A 36 28.41 7.84 -16.32
C LEU A 36 27.87 7.85 -14.88
N LYS A 37 28.27 8.83 -14.05
CA LYS A 37 27.69 9.01 -12.70
C LYS A 37 26.20 9.27 -12.78
N ASP A 38 25.77 10.19 -13.63
CA ASP A 38 24.35 10.52 -13.79
C ASP A 38 23.55 9.34 -14.32
N TRP A 39 24.13 8.56 -15.24
CA TRP A 39 23.49 7.36 -15.77
C TRP A 39 23.36 6.26 -14.70
N LEU A 40 24.42 6.01 -13.92
CA LEU A 40 24.40 5.03 -12.82
C LEU A 40 23.40 5.45 -11.73
N ALA A 41 23.37 6.73 -11.37
CA ALA A 41 22.40 7.29 -10.43
C ALA A 41 20.97 7.08 -10.93
N ARG A 42 20.68 7.49 -12.17
CA ARG A 42 19.35 7.32 -12.81
C ARG A 42 18.93 5.86 -12.92
N ARG A 43 19.86 4.92 -13.17
CA ARG A 43 19.56 3.48 -13.24
C ARG A 43 19.10 2.95 -11.88
N GLY A 44 19.78 3.34 -10.80
CA GLY A 44 19.39 3.00 -9.44
C GLY A 44 18.02 3.60 -9.07
N THR A 45 17.76 4.85 -9.44
CA THR A 45 16.46 5.49 -9.19
C THR A 45 15.33 4.82 -9.98
N LYS A 46 15.57 4.49 -11.25
CA LYS A 46 14.56 3.86 -12.12
C LYS A 46 14.12 2.49 -11.60
N GLU A 47 15.05 1.65 -11.14
CA GLU A 47 14.70 0.33 -10.58
C GLU A 47 13.86 0.47 -9.31
N VAL A 48 14.18 1.44 -8.45
CA VAL A 48 13.39 1.75 -7.25
C VAL A 48 12.01 2.29 -7.63
N ASP A 49 11.92 3.20 -8.59
CA ASP A 49 10.66 3.78 -9.07
C ASP A 49 9.74 2.71 -9.69
N ASP A 50 10.29 1.81 -10.49
CA ASP A 50 9.55 0.71 -11.11
C ASP A 50 8.99 -0.25 -10.04
N LEU A 51 9.78 -0.59 -9.03
CA LEU A 51 9.33 -1.41 -7.89
C LEU A 51 8.29 -0.70 -7.03
N LEU A 52 8.48 0.59 -6.75
CA LEU A 52 7.54 1.39 -5.97
C LEU A 52 6.21 1.55 -6.68
N LYS A 53 6.21 1.75 -8.00
CA LYS A 53 5.00 1.84 -8.81
C LYS A 53 4.15 0.58 -8.69
N VAL A 54 4.74 -0.60 -8.83
CA VAL A 54 4.02 -1.88 -8.68
C VAL A 54 3.42 -2.02 -7.28
N ARG A 55 4.16 -1.62 -6.23
CA ARG A 55 3.65 -1.66 -4.85
C ARG A 55 2.50 -0.68 -4.63
N LEU A 56 2.60 0.56 -5.13
CA LEU A 56 1.55 1.56 -5.03
C LEU A 56 0.29 1.14 -5.78
N ASP A 57 0.44 0.54 -6.96
CA ASP A 57 -0.68 0.01 -7.73
C ASP A 57 -1.40 -1.11 -6.97
N ARG A 58 -0.65 -1.99 -6.29
CA ARG A 58 -1.22 -3.03 -5.43
C ARG A 58 -1.96 -2.45 -4.23
N LEU A 59 -1.36 -1.50 -3.51
CA LEU A 59 -2.00 -0.83 -2.37
C LEU A 59 -3.29 -0.11 -2.79
N THR A 60 -3.28 0.52 -3.97
CA THR A 60 -4.47 1.19 -4.52
C THR A 60 -5.60 0.19 -4.78
N ARG A 61 -5.30 -0.99 -5.33
CA ARG A 61 -6.28 -2.06 -5.53
C ARG A 61 -6.82 -2.62 -4.21
N GLU A 62 -5.95 -2.85 -3.24
CA GLU A 62 -6.34 -3.32 -1.91
C GLU A 62 -7.25 -2.29 -1.22
N LEU A 63 -6.93 -1.00 -1.31
CA LEU A 63 -7.76 0.09 -0.77
C LEU A 63 -9.13 0.18 -1.46
N ALA A 64 -9.18 0.02 -2.78
CA ALA A 64 -10.43 -0.03 -3.52
C ALA A 64 -11.28 -1.26 -3.18
N GLY A 65 -10.65 -2.39 -2.82
CA GLY A 65 -11.32 -3.55 -2.24
C GLY A 65 -11.92 -3.21 -0.88
N ALA A 66 -11.09 -2.71 0.05
CA ALA A 66 -11.52 -2.36 1.40
C ALA A 66 -12.67 -1.34 1.41
N ARG A 67 -12.67 -0.36 0.50
CA ARG A 67 -13.77 0.60 0.38
C ARG A 67 -15.09 -0.07 0.01
N ARG A 68 -15.08 -1.01 -0.95
CA ARG A 68 -16.27 -1.79 -1.31
C ARG A 68 -16.76 -2.65 -0.15
N ASP A 69 -15.85 -3.29 0.57
CA ASP A 69 -16.19 -4.09 1.74
C ASP A 69 -16.83 -3.23 2.85
N ILE A 70 -16.32 -2.02 3.06
CA ILE A 70 -16.89 -1.04 4.00
C ILE A 70 -18.30 -0.64 3.57
N ASP A 71 -18.53 -0.37 2.29
CA ASP A 71 -19.86 -0.01 1.77
C ASP A 71 -20.87 -1.16 2.01
N VAL A 72 -20.48 -2.40 1.71
CA VAL A 72 -21.30 -3.60 1.96
C VAL A 72 -21.57 -3.81 3.45
N LEU A 73 -20.57 -3.61 4.31
CA LEU A 73 -20.74 -3.68 5.76
C LEU A 73 -21.70 -2.61 6.27
N LEU A 74 -21.61 -1.38 5.76
CA LEU A 74 -22.49 -0.29 6.16
C LEU A 74 -23.94 -0.55 5.73
N GLU A 75 -24.15 -1.02 4.50
CA GLU A 75 -25.47 -1.41 4.01
C GLU A 75 -26.05 -2.55 4.86
N SER A 76 -25.27 -3.61 5.09
CA SER A 76 -25.67 -4.76 5.90
C SER A 76 -26.01 -4.35 7.35
N LEU A 77 -25.19 -3.49 7.96
CA LEU A 77 -25.43 -2.95 9.29
C LEU A 77 -26.71 -2.11 9.34
N SER A 78 -26.94 -1.27 8.33
CA SER A 78 -28.15 -0.44 8.25
C SER A 78 -29.42 -1.31 8.20
N LEU A 79 -29.40 -2.38 7.40
CA LEU A 79 -30.49 -3.34 7.30
C LEU A 79 -30.69 -4.09 8.61
N PHE A 80 -29.60 -4.51 9.25
CA PHE A 80 -29.64 -5.17 10.56
C PHE A 80 -30.24 -4.25 11.63
N VAL A 81 -29.79 -3.01 11.75
CA VAL A 81 -30.33 -2.03 12.70
C VAL A 81 -31.82 -1.79 12.43
N ARG A 82 -32.21 -1.60 11.17
CA ARG A 82 -33.62 -1.42 10.79
C ARG A 82 -34.46 -2.64 11.21
N TYR A 83 -33.97 -3.84 10.93
CA TYR A 83 -34.63 -5.08 11.35
C TYR A 83 -34.78 -5.15 12.89
N GLN A 84 -33.71 -4.84 13.63
CA GLN A 84 -33.75 -4.84 15.09
C GLN A 84 -34.78 -3.86 15.64
N LEU A 85 -34.89 -2.65 15.08
CA LEU A 85 -35.89 -1.67 15.48
C LEU A 85 -37.32 -2.08 15.15
N MET A 86 -37.52 -2.92 14.13
CA MET A 86 -38.85 -3.44 13.76
C MET A 86 -39.28 -4.64 14.62
N VAL A 87 -38.33 -5.51 15.00
CA VAL A 87 -38.64 -6.78 15.68
C VAL A 87 -38.49 -6.69 17.20
N THR A 88 -37.65 -5.79 17.72
CA THR A 88 -37.45 -5.65 19.16
C THR A 88 -38.57 -4.82 19.78
N ALA A 89 -39.28 -5.40 20.75
CA ALA A 89 -40.28 -4.65 21.52
C ALA A 89 -39.61 -3.44 22.21
N PRO A 90 -40.17 -2.21 22.09
CA PRO A 90 -39.61 -1.04 22.73
C PRO A 90 -39.63 -1.21 24.25
N LEU A 91 -38.50 -0.92 24.90
CA LEU A 91 -38.44 -0.94 26.36
C LEU A 91 -39.34 0.17 26.93
N PRO A 92 -40.11 -0.11 28.01
CA PRO A 92 -40.90 0.92 28.69
C PRO A 92 -40.03 2.12 29.09
N GLU A 93 -40.59 3.34 28.98
CA GLU A 93 -39.81 4.57 29.23
C GLU A 93 -39.27 4.68 30.67
N ALA A 94 -39.91 4.01 31.63
CA ALA A 94 -39.54 4.01 33.04
C ALA A 94 -38.51 2.94 33.43
N ASP A 95 -38.17 1.99 32.55
CA ASP A 95 -37.29 0.86 32.91
C ASP A 95 -35.79 1.21 32.75
N THR A 96 -35.30 2.03 33.68
CA THR A 96 -33.91 2.46 33.73
C THR A 96 -32.94 1.32 34.04
N ALA A 97 -33.40 0.28 34.76
CA ALA A 97 -32.62 -0.89 35.11
C ALA A 97 -32.34 -1.77 33.88
N ALA A 98 -33.36 -2.06 33.06
CA ALA A 98 -33.17 -2.82 31.83
C ALA A 98 -32.26 -2.10 30.83
N ARG A 99 -32.33 -0.76 30.74
CA ARG A 99 -31.38 0.02 29.94
C ARG A 99 -29.94 -0.07 30.46
N ALA A 100 -29.77 -0.05 31.78
CA ALA A 100 -28.44 -0.21 32.39
C ALA A 100 -27.83 -1.56 32.04
N ILE A 101 -28.60 -2.64 32.19
CA ILE A 101 -28.17 -4.00 31.81
C ILE A 101 -27.80 -4.07 30.32
N GLY A 102 -28.57 -3.41 29.45
CA GLY A 102 -28.26 -3.32 28.02
C GLY A 102 -26.91 -2.65 27.73
N ARG A 103 -26.60 -1.54 28.42
CA ARG A 103 -25.28 -0.88 28.32
C ARG A 103 -24.16 -1.77 28.81
N ASP A 104 -24.33 -2.41 29.97
CA ASP A 104 -23.30 -3.29 30.56
C ASP A 104 -22.97 -4.46 29.62
N ARG A 105 -23.99 -5.05 28.99
CA ARG A 105 -23.82 -6.10 27.97
C ARG A 105 -23.07 -5.60 26.73
N PHE A 106 -23.38 -4.38 26.29
CA PHE A 106 -22.69 -3.78 25.15
C PHE A 106 -21.22 -3.52 25.47
N GLU A 107 -20.89 -2.96 26.64
CA GLU A 107 -19.51 -2.73 27.07
C GLU A 107 -18.71 -4.03 27.19
N ALA A 108 -19.32 -5.10 27.72
CA ALA A 108 -18.71 -6.43 27.76
C ALA A 108 -18.40 -6.96 26.35
N PHE A 109 -19.34 -6.79 25.40
CA PHE A 109 -19.13 -7.14 24.00
C PHE A 109 -17.97 -6.36 23.36
N VAL A 110 -17.95 -5.02 23.51
CA VAL A 110 -16.86 -4.17 22.96
C VAL A 110 -15.51 -4.61 23.53
N SER A 111 -15.45 -4.90 24.84
CA SER A 111 -14.23 -5.36 25.49
C SER A 111 -13.75 -6.71 24.93
N GLN A 112 -14.67 -7.64 24.64
CA GLN A 112 -14.35 -8.93 24.05
C GLN A 112 -13.85 -8.81 22.61
N VAL A 113 -14.50 -7.98 21.79
CA VAL A 113 -14.05 -7.68 20.42
C VAL A 113 -12.66 -7.05 20.44
N GLY A 114 -12.42 -6.08 21.32
CA GLY A 114 -11.11 -5.45 21.49
C GLY A 114 -10.00 -6.47 21.82
N ARG A 115 -10.27 -7.40 22.74
CA ARG A 115 -9.33 -8.50 23.05
C ARG A 115 -9.07 -9.42 21.85
N GLN A 116 -10.10 -9.71 21.06
CA GLN A 116 -10.00 -10.60 19.90
C GLN A 116 -9.19 -9.97 18.75
N ILE A 117 -9.37 -8.67 18.50
CA ILE A 117 -8.58 -7.89 17.54
C ILE A 117 -7.12 -7.83 18.00
N ALA A 118 -6.87 -7.50 19.27
CA ALA A 118 -5.52 -7.47 19.83
C ALA A 118 -4.82 -8.84 19.77
N GLY A 119 -5.59 -9.93 19.86
CA GLY A 119 -5.11 -11.30 19.72
C GLY A 119 -4.87 -11.77 18.27
N GLY A 120 -5.12 -10.93 17.25
CA GLY A 120 -4.82 -11.23 15.85
C GLY A 120 -5.67 -12.32 15.19
N LYS A 121 -6.74 -12.80 15.86
CA LYS A 121 -7.58 -13.89 15.34
C LYS A 121 -8.67 -13.33 14.43
N ARG A 122 -8.53 -13.51 13.11
CA ARG A 122 -9.61 -13.23 12.15
C ARG A 122 -10.65 -14.35 12.21
N THR A 123 -11.89 -14.02 12.55
CA THR A 123 -12.99 -15.02 12.70
C THR A 123 -13.87 -15.12 11.45
N LEU A 124 -13.74 -14.16 10.53
CA LEU A 124 -14.53 -14.06 9.31
C LEU A 124 -13.70 -14.27 8.03
N ALA A 125 -12.46 -14.74 8.15
CA ALA A 125 -11.67 -15.04 6.96
C ALA A 125 -12.30 -16.25 6.24
N PRO A 126 -12.52 -16.17 4.90
CA PRO A 126 -12.82 -17.36 4.13
C PRO A 126 -11.70 -18.37 4.36
N VAL A 127 -12.04 -19.64 4.56
CA VAL A 127 -11.06 -20.71 4.40
C VAL A 127 -10.58 -20.61 2.96
N GLU A 128 -9.33 -20.20 2.75
CA GLU A 128 -8.69 -20.38 1.45
C GLU A 128 -8.78 -21.87 1.17
N SER A 129 -9.62 -22.26 0.22
CA SER A 129 -9.68 -23.62 -0.27
C SER A 129 -8.30 -23.93 -0.82
N ASP A 130 -7.52 -24.65 -0.02
CA ASP A 130 -6.22 -25.15 -0.43
C ASP A 130 -6.45 -25.98 -1.68
N GLY A 131 -6.03 -25.42 -2.82
CA GLY A 131 -6.10 -26.05 -4.12
C GLY A 131 -5.08 -27.17 -4.17
N GLY A 132 -5.40 -28.30 -3.54
CA GLY A 132 -4.72 -29.57 -3.70
C GLY A 132 -4.99 -30.13 -5.08
N ALA A 133 -4.26 -29.63 -6.08
CA ALA A 133 -4.06 -30.31 -7.35
C ALA A 133 -2.75 -31.11 -7.26
N SER A 134 -2.87 -32.42 -7.06
CA SER A 134 -2.13 -33.50 -7.76
C SER A 134 -2.53 -34.86 -7.19
#